data_AF-A0A1F3IZF3-F1
#
_entry.id   AF-A0A1F3IZF3-F1
#
_cell.length_a   1.000
_cell.length_b   1.000
_cell.length_c   1.000
_cell.angle_alpha   90.00
_cell.angle_beta   90.00
_cell.angle_gamma   90.00
#
_symmetry.space_group_name_H-M   'P 1'
#
loop_
_entity.id
_entity.type
_entity.pdbx_description
1 polymer ?
#
loop_
_entity_poly.entity_id
_entity_poly.type
_entity_poly.pdbx_seq_one_letter_code
_entity_poly.pdbx_strand_id
1 'polypeptide(L)'
;MKRTLISPGILIVILFSCEENNISESDNNCLEKHYYYEQSEKISIGSNILQNYIFIGFDYSATNSEIYSFIEDEATLDSNFEVEINEYNINSKKALCKFTSSMNCSEIKNIIEKFYKNEIVIFASYVYDCDMLFGGVQYDYMSYSDEFLVKVENSDNLDELNTIADQTGTIVKSEVYMMPNWYTLSSNKNSQGNALEMANFFYETGKFKNAVPNFYRIELE
;
A
#
# COMPACT_ATOMS: atom_id res chain seq x y z
N MET A 1 61.10 39.77 10.96
CA MET A 1 60.32 38.53 11.06
C MET A 1 59.00 38.72 10.32
N LYS A 2 58.78 37.91 9.29
CA LYS A 2 57.58 37.86 8.44
C LYS A 2 56.37 37.41 9.26
N ARG A 3 55.21 38.03 9.04
CA ARG A 3 53.91 37.42 9.36
C ARG A 3 53.00 37.56 8.14
N THR A 4 52.91 36.45 7.42
CA THR A 4 52.07 36.20 6.26
C THR A 4 50.60 36.22 6.70
N LEU A 5 49.76 37.06 6.08
CA LEU A 5 48.31 36.92 6.17
C LEU A 5 47.89 35.75 5.26
N ILE A 6 47.28 34.74 5.86
CA ILE A 6 46.66 33.61 5.15
C ILE A 6 45.22 34.02 4.84
N SER A 7 44.88 34.08 3.56
CA SER A 7 43.52 34.25 3.06
C SER A 7 42.70 32.98 3.36
N PRO A 8 41.47 33.06 3.88
CA PRO A 8 40.61 31.89 3.97
C PRO A 8 40.04 31.60 2.59
N GLY A 9 40.46 30.48 2.01
CA GLY A 9 39.91 29.96 0.75
C GLY A 9 38.42 29.63 0.89
N ILE A 10 37.63 30.13 -0.04
CA ILE A 10 36.23 29.76 -0.24
C ILE A 10 36.21 28.31 -0.71
N LEU A 11 35.72 27.41 0.15
CA LEU A 11 35.44 26.02 -0.19
C LEU A 11 34.11 25.99 -0.95
N ILE A 12 34.17 25.94 -2.28
CA ILE A 12 32.99 25.70 -3.12
C ILE A 12 32.61 24.24 -2.94
N VAL A 13 31.62 23.98 -2.08
CA VAL A 13 30.92 22.70 -2.05
C VAL A 13 29.98 22.70 -3.24
N ILE A 14 30.35 21.97 -4.29
CA ILE A 14 29.47 21.67 -5.41
C ILE A 14 28.47 20.65 -4.88
N LEU A 15 27.31 21.13 -4.41
CA LEU A 15 26.15 20.28 -4.23
C LEU A 15 25.72 19.86 -5.64
N PHE A 16 25.94 18.60 -5.99
CA PHE A 16 25.21 17.96 -7.07
C PHE A 16 23.74 17.95 -6.65
N SER A 17 23.02 18.99 -7.04
CA SER A 17 21.56 18.98 -7.07
C SER A 17 21.17 17.86 -8.03
N CYS A 18 20.52 16.82 -7.51
CA CYS A 18 19.76 15.91 -8.35
C CYS A 18 18.80 16.75 -9.19
N GLU A 19 18.70 16.44 -10.48
CA GLU A 19 17.67 16.99 -11.36
C GLU A 19 16.31 16.76 -10.71
N GLU A 20 15.60 17.84 -10.39
CA GLU A 20 14.18 17.80 -10.10
C GLU A 20 13.48 17.34 -11.39
N ASN A 21 13.16 16.04 -11.44
CA ASN A 21 12.14 15.56 -12.35
C ASN A 21 10.85 16.33 -12.02
N ASN A 22 10.30 17.03 -13.00
CA ASN A 22 9.06 17.79 -12.88
C ASN A 22 7.88 16.86 -12.57
N ILE A 23 7.73 16.49 -11.30
CA ILE A 23 6.54 15.85 -10.75
C ILE A 23 5.46 16.94 -10.72
N SER A 24 4.32 16.67 -11.34
CA SER A 24 3.23 17.65 -11.38
C SER A 24 2.75 17.97 -9.96
N GLU A 25 2.41 19.23 -9.69
CA GLU A 25 1.96 19.70 -8.37
C GLU A 25 0.72 18.94 -7.85
N SER A 26 -0.05 18.30 -8.74
CA SER A 26 -1.15 17.38 -8.41
C SER A 26 -0.71 16.02 -7.88
N ASP A 27 0.48 15.53 -8.27
CA ASP A 27 0.99 14.23 -7.82
C ASP A 27 1.61 14.29 -6.42
N ASN A 28 2.21 15.44 -6.03
CA ASN A 28 2.74 15.63 -4.67
C ASN A 28 1.63 15.55 -3.59
N ASN A 29 0.45 16.09 -3.86
CA ASN A 29 -0.70 16.02 -2.94
C ASN A 29 -1.23 14.58 -2.78
N CYS A 30 -0.99 13.71 -3.76
CA CYS A 30 -1.40 12.31 -3.66
C CYS A 30 -0.52 11.52 -2.68
N LEU A 31 0.81 11.59 -2.84
CA LEU A 31 1.74 10.87 -1.96
C LEU A 31 1.61 11.29 -0.50
N GLU A 32 1.36 12.57 -0.21
CA GLU A 32 1.13 13.06 1.16
C GLU A 32 -0.04 12.40 1.90
N LYS A 33 -0.98 11.80 1.16
CA LYS A 33 -2.13 11.07 1.70
C LYS A 33 -1.86 9.57 1.86
N HIS A 34 -0.73 9.07 1.37
CA HIS A 34 -0.39 7.65 1.34
C HIS A 34 0.64 7.34 2.44
N TYR A 35 0.16 7.34 3.68
CA TYR A 35 0.95 7.14 4.87
C TYR A 35 0.27 6.15 5.81
N TYR A 36 1.04 5.59 6.75
CA TYR A 36 0.52 4.82 7.88
C TYR A 36 1.17 5.25 9.19
N TYR A 37 0.62 4.80 10.31
CA TYR A 37 1.20 5.02 11.63
C TYR A 37 1.88 3.77 12.17
N GLU A 38 3.13 3.89 12.58
CA GLU A 38 3.83 2.83 13.32
C GLU A 38 4.55 3.45 14.52
N GLN A 39 4.32 2.91 15.71
CA GLN A 39 4.98 3.37 16.95
C GLN A 39 4.82 4.88 17.23
N SER A 40 3.72 5.48 16.78
CA SER A 40 3.43 6.92 16.85
C SER A 40 4.15 7.83 15.87
N GLU A 41 4.81 7.24 14.87
CA GLU A 41 5.37 7.98 13.75
C GLU A 41 4.47 7.85 12.52
N LYS A 42 4.32 8.95 11.79
CA LYS A 42 3.66 8.98 10.48
C LYS A 42 4.69 8.61 9.42
N ILE A 43 4.50 7.48 8.75
CA ILE A 43 5.46 6.90 7.81
C ILE A 43 4.86 6.93 6.39
N SER A 44 5.61 7.44 5.42
CA SER A 44 5.25 7.34 4.00
C SER A 44 5.43 5.90 3.52
N ILE A 45 4.49 5.38 2.72
CA ILE A 45 4.53 3.99 2.24
C ILE A 45 5.67 3.76 1.24
N GLY A 46 6.03 4.78 0.47
CA GLY A 46 7.15 4.76 -0.46
C GLY A 46 7.62 6.19 -0.73
N SER A 47 8.56 6.34 -1.66
CA SER A 47 8.96 7.64 -2.16
C SER A 47 8.12 8.08 -3.37
N ASN A 48 7.54 7.11 -4.09
CA ASN A 48 6.75 7.32 -5.30
C ASN A 48 5.61 6.31 -5.44
N ILE A 49 4.55 6.70 -6.15
CA ILE A 49 3.52 5.79 -6.66
C ILE A 49 3.88 5.43 -8.09
N LEU A 50 3.87 4.14 -8.41
CA LEU A 50 4.16 3.65 -9.75
C LEU A 50 2.93 3.80 -10.64
N GLN A 51 2.99 4.82 -11.49
CA GLN A 51 1.89 5.21 -12.38
C GLN A 51 1.54 4.19 -13.46
N ASN A 52 2.36 3.15 -13.65
CA ASN A 52 2.15 2.12 -14.66
C ASN A 52 1.53 0.83 -14.11
N TYR A 53 1.33 0.72 -12.80
CA TYR A 53 0.92 -0.54 -12.17
C TYR A 53 -0.24 -0.36 -11.19
N ILE A 54 -1.01 -1.43 -11.04
CA ILE A 54 -2.04 -1.58 -10.02
C ILE A 54 -1.95 -2.98 -9.42
N PHE A 55 -2.19 -3.08 -8.12
CA PHE A 55 -2.28 -4.35 -7.44
C PHE A 55 -3.74 -4.69 -7.20
N ILE A 56 -4.16 -5.89 -7.61
CA ILE A 56 -5.57 -6.30 -7.57
C ILE A 56 -5.69 -7.58 -6.76
N GLY A 57 -6.63 -7.57 -5.81
CA GLY A 57 -7.08 -8.75 -5.10
C GLY A 57 -8.41 -9.25 -5.65
N PHE A 58 -8.43 -10.53 -6.00
CA PHE A 58 -9.61 -11.25 -6.46
C PHE A 58 -10.14 -12.18 -5.36
N ASP A 59 -11.45 -12.40 -5.39
CA ASP A 59 -12.10 -13.40 -4.54
C ASP A 59 -11.42 -14.76 -4.73
N TYR A 60 -11.13 -15.45 -3.64
CA TYR A 60 -10.41 -16.72 -3.69
C TYR A 60 -11.17 -17.80 -4.48
N SER A 61 -12.50 -17.70 -4.56
CA SER A 61 -13.36 -18.58 -5.35
C SER A 61 -13.31 -18.32 -6.85
N ALA A 62 -12.82 -17.15 -7.28
CA ALA A 62 -12.67 -16.84 -8.70
C ALA A 62 -11.63 -17.79 -9.33
N THR A 63 -12.01 -18.38 -10.46
CA THR A 63 -11.11 -19.21 -11.26
C THR A 63 -10.07 -18.33 -11.96
N ASN A 64 -8.91 -18.91 -12.29
CA ASN A 64 -7.86 -18.16 -13.00
C ASN A 64 -8.36 -17.72 -14.38
N SER A 65 -9.27 -18.48 -15.01
CA SER A 65 -9.90 -18.08 -16.26
C SER A 65 -10.77 -16.82 -16.09
N GLU A 66 -11.55 -16.70 -15.02
CA GLU A 66 -12.34 -15.49 -14.74
C GLU A 66 -11.45 -14.28 -14.48
N ILE A 67 -10.33 -14.48 -13.77
CA ILE A 67 -9.35 -13.43 -13.50
C ILE A 67 -8.69 -12.97 -14.80
N TYR A 68 -8.21 -13.89 -15.64
CA TYR A 68 -7.60 -13.53 -16.93
C TYR A 68 -8.61 -12.86 -17.86
N SER A 69 -9.86 -13.35 -17.94
CA SER A 69 -10.90 -12.68 -18.72
C SER A 69 -11.19 -11.27 -18.23
N PHE A 70 -11.24 -11.04 -16.91
CA PHE A 70 -11.36 -9.68 -16.37
C PHE A 70 -10.20 -8.77 -16.80
N ILE A 71 -8.97 -9.26 -16.76
CA ILE A 71 -7.78 -8.48 -17.15
C ILE A 71 -7.79 -8.20 -18.66
N GLU A 72 -8.14 -9.17 -19.49
CA GLU A 72 -8.21 -9.04 -20.95
C GLU A 72 -9.34 -8.09 -21.40
N ASP A 73 -10.49 -8.12 -20.74
CA ASP A 73 -11.65 -7.30 -21.07
C ASP A 73 -11.50 -5.84 -20.60
N GLU A 74 -10.60 -5.59 -19.65
CA GLU A 74 -10.38 -4.26 -19.10
C GLU A 74 -9.40 -3.44 -19.96
N ALA A 75 -9.94 -2.56 -20.81
CA ALA A 75 -9.18 -1.76 -21.76
C ALA A 75 -8.04 -0.90 -21.15
N THR A 76 -8.08 -0.61 -19.85
CA THR A 76 -7.00 0.11 -19.16
C THR A 76 -5.80 -0.77 -18.80
N LEU A 77 -5.95 -2.10 -18.78
CA LEU A 77 -4.90 -3.05 -18.43
C LEU A 77 -4.22 -3.60 -19.69
N ASP A 78 -2.89 -3.75 -19.64
CA ASP A 78 -2.10 -4.31 -20.73
C ASP A 78 -2.20 -5.84 -20.70
N SER A 79 -3.03 -6.40 -21.59
CA SER A 79 -3.21 -7.84 -21.73
C SER A 79 -1.95 -8.58 -22.19
N ASN A 80 -0.91 -7.89 -22.66
CA ASN A 80 0.36 -8.50 -23.03
C ASN A 80 1.36 -8.56 -21.87
N PHE A 81 1.04 -7.90 -20.75
CA PHE A 81 1.84 -8.01 -19.54
C PHE A 81 1.64 -9.40 -18.93
N GLU A 82 2.74 -10.09 -18.65
CA GLU A 82 2.68 -11.41 -18.01
C GLU A 82 2.19 -11.25 -16.57
N VAL A 83 0.98 -11.74 -16.30
CA VAL A 83 0.36 -11.67 -14.98
C VAL A 83 0.49 -13.02 -14.27
N GLU A 84 1.25 -13.02 -13.18
CA GLU A 84 1.25 -14.11 -12.21
C GLU A 84 0.11 -13.93 -11.20
N ILE A 85 -0.71 -14.97 -11.02
CA ILE A 85 -1.75 -15.02 -9.99
C ILE A 85 -1.17 -15.71 -8.76
N ASN A 86 -0.93 -14.93 -7.71
CA ASN A 86 -0.43 -15.45 -6.44
C ASN A 86 -1.59 -15.95 -5.56
N GLU A 87 -1.53 -17.22 -5.17
CA GLU A 87 -2.54 -17.90 -4.33
C GLU A 87 -2.05 -18.25 -2.92
N TYR A 88 -0.85 -17.79 -2.52
CA TYR A 88 -0.23 -18.20 -1.25
C TYR A 88 -1.04 -17.77 -0.01
N ASN A 89 -1.92 -16.76 -0.13
CA ASN A 89 -2.81 -16.32 0.93
C ASN A 89 -4.24 -16.81 0.67
N ILE A 90 -4.78 -17.58 1.62
CA ILE A 90 -6.10 -18.24 1.52
C ILE A 90 -7.31 -17.30 1.38
N ASN A 91 -7.13 -16.00 1.61
CA ASN A 91 -8.23 -15.04 1.62
C ASN A 91 -8.48 -14.41 0.25
N SER A 92 -7.46 -14.38 -0.63
CA SER A 92 -7.57 -13.71 -1.92
C SER A 92 -6.44 -14.07 -2.86
N LYS A 93 -6.79 -14.22 -4.14
CA LYS A 93 -5.81 -14.32 -5.23
C LYS A 93 -5.33 -12.93 -5.60
N LYS A 94 -4.04 -12.75 -5.84
CA LYS A 94 -3.46 -11.42 -6.05
C LYS A 94 -2.69 -11.36 -7.35
N ALA A 95 -2.79 -10.22 -8.04
CA ALA A 95 -2.08 -9.98 -9.28
C ALA A 95 -1.52 -8.57 -9.32
N LEU A 96 -0.26 -8.45 -9.75
CA LEU A 96 0.25 -7.19 -10.28
C LEU A 96 -0.23 -7.07 -11.73
N CYS A 97 -0.89 -5.96 -12.06
CA CYS A 97 -1.32 -5.66 -13.41
C CYS A 97 -0.64 -4.38 -13.88
N LYS A 98 -0.35 -4.31 -15.18
CA LYS A 98 0.22 -3.12 -15.82
C LYS A 98 -0.86 -2.36 -16.59
N PHE A 99 -0.82 -1.03 -16.55
CA PHE A 99 -1.68 -0.20 -17.37
C PHE A 99 -1.17 -0.09 -18.81
N THR A 100 -2.09 0.10 -19.76
CA THR A 100 -1.73 0.36 -21.18
C THR A 100 -1.00 1.69 -21.38
N SER A 101 -1.16 2.63 -20.44
CA SER A 101 -0.42 3.90 -20.38
C SER A 101 -0.25 4.35 -18.92
N SER A 102 0.77 5.15 -18.64
CA SER A 102 0.99 5.77 -17.32
C SER A 102 -0.23 6.59 -16.88
N MET A 103 -0.60 6.47 -15.60
CA MET A 103 -1.77 7.12 -15.01
C MET A 103 -1.40 7.97 -13.80
N ASN A 104 -1.99 9.15 -13.71
CA ASN A 104 -1.86 9.95 -12.50
C ASN A 104 -2.70 9.36 -11.35
N CYS A 105 -2.46 9.85 -10.13
CA CYS A 105 -3.12 9.32 -8.95
C CYS A 105 -4.66 9.39 -8.99
N SER A 106 -5.25 10.45 -9.56
CA SER A 106 -6.72 10.56 -9.67
C SER A 106 -7.30 9.55 -10.65
N GLU A 107 -6.57 9.25 -11.73
CA GLU A 107 -6.96 8.20 -12.69
C GLU A 107 -6.93 6.81 -12.05
N ILE A 108 -5.86 6.49 -11.32
CA ILE A 108 -5.74 5.23 -10.58
C ILE A 108 -6.87 5.11 -9.55
N LYS A 109 -7.17 6.18 -8.80
CA LYS A 109 -8.30 6.19 -7.86
C LYS A 109 -9.62 5.84 -8.54
N ASN A 110 -9.92 6.46 -9.68
CA ASN A 110 -11.15 6.20 -10.42
C ASN A 110 -11.23 4.75 -10.93
N ILE A 111 -10.09 4.17 -11.29
CA ILE A 111 -10.01 2.75 -11.69
C ILE A 111 -10.26 1.82 -10.51
N ILE A 112 -9.67 2.10 -9.34
CA ILE A 112 -9.96 1.34 -8.11
C ILE A 112 -11.46 1.36 -7.81
N GLU A 113 -12.10 2.54 -7.85
CA GLU A 113 -13.54 2.68 -7.64
C GLU A 113 -14.39 1.97 -8.71
N LYS A 114 -13.91 1.92 -9.96
CA LYS A 114 -14.54 1.14 -11.04
C LYS A 114 -14.43 -0.35 -10.75
N PHE A 115 -13.24 -0.84 -10.37
CA PHE A 115 -12.99 -2.26 -10.15
C PHE A 115 -13.81 -2.82 -8.99
N TYR A 116 -14.08 -2.04 -7.95
CA TYR A 116 -14.97 -2.45 -6.84
C TYR A 116 -16.40 -2.79 -7.25
N LYS A 117 -16.83 -2.36 -8.44
CA LYS A 117 -18.15 -2.72 -8.98
C LYS A 117 -18.18 -4.14 -9.56
N ASN A 118 -17.02 -4.72 -9.86
CA ASN A 118 -16.93 -6.10 -10.30
C ASN A 118 -17.06 -7.04 -9.09
N GLU A 119 -17.76 -8.16 -9.27
CA GLU A 119 -18.02 -9.12 -8.20
C GLU A 119 -16.77 -9.89 -7.79
N ILE A 120 -15.88 -10.22 -8.73
CA ILE A 120 -14.67 -11.00 -8.44
C ILE A 120 -13.55 -10.16 -7.85
N VAL A 121 -13.63 -8.82 -7.90
CA VAL A 121 -12.64 -7.93 -7.29
C VAL A 121 -13.03 -7.62 -5.84
N ILE A 122 -12.12 -7.92 -4.92
CA ILE A 122 -12.31 -7.65 -3.49
C ILE A 122 -11.59 -6.40 -3.01
N PHE A 123 -10.42 -6.10 -3.59
CA PHE A 123 -9.63 -4.90 -3.34
C PHE A 123 -8.77 -4.56 -4.55
N ALA A 124 -8.34 -3.31 -4.64
CA ALA A 124 -7.37 -2.82 -5.59
C ALA A 124 -6.63 -1.66 -4.92
N SER A 125 -5.32 -1.60 -5.12
CA SER A 125 -4.46 -0.68 -4.40
C SER A 125 -3.33 -0.18 -5.29
N TYR A 126 -2.81 0.97 -4.90
CA TYR A 126 -1.65 1.58 -5.53
C TYR A 126 -0.42 0.69 -5.35
N VAL A 127 0.50 0.79 -6.30
CA VAL A 127 1.82 0.19 -6.21
C VAL A 127 2.82 1.32 -5.93
N TYR A 128 3.74 1.07 -5.02
CA TYR A 128 4.75 2.01 -4.57
C TYR A 128 6.14 1.46 -4.89
N ASP A 129 7.10 2.35 -5.05
CA ASP A 129 8.50 1.95 -5.03
C ASP A 129 8.87 1.38 -3.65
N CYS A 130 9.69 0.34 -3.67
CA CYS A 130 10.28 -0.27 -2.50
C CYS A 130 11.76 -0.49 -2.80
N ASP A 131 12.64 -0.05 -1.92
CA ASP A 131 14.06 -0.44 -2.00
C ASP A 131 14.39 -1.16 -0.70
N MET A 132 14.02 -2.44 -0.66
CA MET A 132 14.19 -3.27 0.52
C MET A 132 14.83 -4.61 0.18
N LEU A 133 15.98 -4.85 0.81
CA LEU A 133 16.61 -6.16 0.86
C LEU A 133 16.13 -6.92 2.09
N PHE A 134 15.44 -8.04 1.90
CA PHE A 134 14.99 -8.90 3.00
C PHE A 134 15.24 -10.38 2.67
N GLY A 135 15.90 -11.10 3.58
CA GLY A 135 16.18 -12.53 3.38
C GLY A 135 17.11 -12.85 2.19
N GLY A 136 17.84 -11.87 1.67
CA GLY A 136 18.66 -12.01 0.46
C GLY A 136 17.91 -11.77 -0.85
N VAL A 137 16.65 -11.34 -0.77
CA VAL A 137 15.80 -11.01 -1.91
C VAL A 137 15.57 -9.51 -1.95
N GLN A 138 15.76 -8.91 -3.13
CA GLN A 138 15.49 -7.50 -3.38
C GLN A 138 14.02 -7.36 -3.78
N TYR A 139 13.29 -6.54 -3.05
CA TYR A 139 11.93 -6.17 -3.40
C TYR A 139 11.96 -4.79 -4.05
N ASP A 140 11.51 -4.72 -5.30
CA ASP A 140 11.49 -3.46 -6.05
C ASP A 140 10.23 -2.66 -5.77
N TYR A 141 9.10 -3.33 -5.49
CA TYR A 141 7.82 -2.69 -5.28
C TYR A 141 7.09 -3.20 -4.05
N MET A 142 6.15 -2.39 -3.58
CA MET A 142 5.22 -2.79 -2.54
C MET A 142 3.81 -2.28 -2.81
N SER A 143 2.85 -2.95 -2.19
CA SER A 143 1.45 -2.55 -2.13
C SER A 143 0.86 -3.00 -0.79
N TYR A 144 -0.44 -2.86 -0.59
CA TYR A 144 -1.16 -3.38 0.58
C TYR A 144 -2.38 -4.20 0.14
N SER A 145 -2.74 -5.19 0.95
CA SER A 145 -3.89 -6.06 0.70
C SER A 145 -5.20 -5.45 1.21
N ASP A 146 -6.27 -6.26 1.23
CA ASP A 146 -7.51 -5.98 1.94
C ASP A 146 -7.37 -6.01 3.47
N GLU A 147 -6.21 -6.37 4.01
CA GLU A 147 -6.01 -6.61 5.44
C GLU A 147 -5.17 -5.53 6.12
N PHE A 148 -5.41 -5.37 7.42
CA PHE A 148 -4.61 -4.55 8.32
C PHE A 148 -4.53 -5.23 9.69
N LEU A 149 -3.50 -4.89 10.47
CA LEU A 149 -3.23 -5.48 11.76
C LEU A 149 -3.45 -4.44 12.85
N VAL A 150 -4.23 -4.78 13.88
CA VAL A 150 -4.50 -3.91 15.03
C VAL A 150 -3.95 -4.55 16.30
N LYS A 151 -3.18 -3.78 17.08
CA LYS A 151 -2.68 -4.19 18.39
C LYS A 151 -3.55 -3.64 19.51
N VAL A 152 -4.22 -4.52 20.25
CA VAL A 152 -4.96 -4.16 21.46
C VAL A 152 -4.04 -4.15 22.69
N GLU A 153 -4.36 -3.35 23.72
CA GLU A 153 -3.53 -3.30 24.94
C GLU A 153 -3.80 -4.47 25.89
N ASN A 154 -5.07 -4.89 26.00
CA ASN A 154 -5.53 -5.98 26.84
C ASN A 154 -6.86 -6.55 26.31
N SER A 155 -7.41 -7.56 26.98
CA SER A 155 -8.64 -8.26 26.56
C SER A 155 -9.90 -7.38 26.56
N ASP A 156 -9.96 -6.34 27.39
CA ASP A 156 -11.14 -5.46 27.51
C ASP A 156 -11.28 -4.57 26.26
N ASN A 157 -10.17 -4.31 25.57
CA ASN A 157 -10.15 -3.61 24.28
C ASN A 157 -10.68 -4.47 23.12
N LEU A 158 -10.98 -5.76 23.32
CA LEU A 158 -11.57 -6.58 22.26
C LEU A 158 -13.02 -6.21 21.95
N ASP A 159 -13.81 -5.87 22.98
CA ASP A 159 -15.18 -5.38 22.78
C ASP A 159 -15.17 -4.06 21.99
N GLU A 160 -14.17 -3.22 22.26
CA GLU A 160 -13.94 -1.97 21.55
C GLU A 160 -13.49 -2.20 20.10
N LEU A 161 -12.59 -3.17 19.87
CA LEU A 161 -12.19 -3.61 18.52
C LEU A 161 -13.40 -4.06 17.70
N ASN A 162 -14.23 -4.94 18.27
CA ASN A 162 -15.44 -5.44 17.61
C ASN A 162 -16.43 -4.32 17.34
N THR A 163 -16.65 -3.42 18.30
CA THR A 163 -17.56 -2.27 18.15
C THR A 163 -17.13 -1.37 16.99
N ILE A 164 -15.84 -1.05 16.88
CA ILE A 164 -15.33 -0.21 15.80
C ILE A 164 -15.33 -0.95 14.47
N ALA A 165 -15.04 -2.26 14.47
CA ALA A 165 -15.12 -3.08 13.27
C ALA A 165 -16.54 -3.09 12.69
N ASP A 166 -17.55 -3.32 13.54
CA ASP A 166 -18.97 -3.28 13.15
C ASP A 166 -19.36 -1.90 12.60
N GLN A 167 -18.90 -0.81 13.23
CA GLN A 167 -19.19 0.55 12.77
C GLN A 167 -18.58 0.84 11.40
N THR A 168 -17.36 0.38 11.15
CA THR A 168 -16.62 0.63 9.91
C THR A 168 -16.91 -0.40 8.82
N GLY A 169 -17.69 -1.44 9.11
CA GLY A 169 -17.93 -2.55 8.20
C GLY A 169 -16.67 -3.37 7.90
N THR A 170 -15.70 -3.38 8.81
CA THR A 170 -14.50 -4.23 8.71
C THR A 170 -14.73 -5.55 9.46
N ILE A 171 -13.98 -6.59 9.11
CA ILE A 171 -14.16 -7.93 9.66
C ILE A 171 -12.94 -8.30 10.49
N VAL A 172 -13.13 -8.60 11.77
CA VAL A 172 -12.08 -9.19 12.63
C VAL A 172 -11.92 -10.66 12.26
N LYS A 173 -10.73 -11.05 11.78
CA LYS A 173 -10.45 -12.42 11.30
C LYS A 173 -9.98 -13.32 12.42
N SER A 174 -8.82 -13.01 13.00
CA SER A 174 -8.18 -13.82 14.02
C SER A 174 -7.08 -13.03 14.71
N GLU A 175 -6.69 -13.49 15.90
CA GLU A 175 -5.42 -13.11 16.49
C GLU A 175 -4.26 -13.65 15.62
N VAL A 176 -3.21 -12.86 15.48
CA VAL A 176 -2.02 -13.20 14.70
C VAL A 176 -1.21 -14.24 15.48
N TYR A 177 -0.96 -15.38 14.84
CA TYR A 177 -0.16 -16.44 15.44
C TYR A 177 1.22 -15.91 15.85
N MET A 178 1.61 -16.16 17.11
CA MET A 178 2.88 -15.72 17.73
C MET A 178 3.03 -14.21 17.96
N MET A 179 2.00 -13.39 17.72
CA MET A 179 1.99 -11.97 18.06
C MET A 179 0.81 -11.68 18.99
N PRO A 180 0.95 -11.92 20.30
CA PRO A 180 -0.12 -11.71 21.26
C PRO A 180 -0.72 -10.30 21.15
N ASN A 181 -2.04 -10.23 21.24
CA ASN A 181 -2.85 -9.03 21.14
C ASN A 181 -2.83 -8.33 19.77
N TRP A 182 -2.24 -8.92 18.74
CA TRP A 182 -2.39 -8.45 17.37
C TRP A 182 -3.52 -9.20 16.69
N TYR A 183 -4.41 -8.47 16.02
CA TYR A 183 -5.55 -9.02 15.30
C TYR A 183 -5.48 -8.62 13.84
N THR A 184 -5.68 -9.58 12.95
CA THR A 184 -5.89 -9.31 11.53
C THR A 184 -7.35 -8.90 11.32
N LEU A 185 -7.53 -7.75 10.70
CA LEU A 185 -8.81 -7.25 10.23
C LEU A 185 -8.77 -7.15 8.71
N SER A 186 -9.91 -7.31 8.05
CA SER A 186 -10.06 -7.07 6.62
C SER A 186 -11.07 -5.97 6.33
N SER A 187 -10.73 -5.11 5.39
CA SER A 187 -11.62 -4.15 4.74
C SER A 187 -11.96 -4.64 3.33
N ASN A 188 -13.20 -4.45 2.89
CA ASN A 188 -13.58 -4.74 1.50
C ASN A 188 -14.43 -3.59 0.96
N LYS A 189 -14.98 -3.75 -0.25
CA LYS A 189 -15.85 -2.74 -0.89
C LYS A 189 -17.09 -2.32 -0.09
N ASN A 190 -17.46 -3.04 0.98
CA ASN A 190 -18.57 -2.68 1.88
C ASN A 190 -18.09 -1.96 3.16
N SER A 191 -16.78 -1.86 3.38
CA SER A 191 -16.19 -1.12 4.50
C SER A 191 -16.16 0.39 4.20
N GLN A 192 -16.00 1.22 5.22
CA GLN A 192 -15.96 2.69 5.07
C GLN A 192 -14.71 3.22 4.33
N GLY A 193 -13.70 2.37 4.13
CA GLY A 193 -12.51 2.67 3.34
C GLY A 193 -11.68 1.41 3.10
N ASN A 194 -10.58 1.58 2.38
CA ASN A 194 -9.61 0.51 2.13
C ASN A 194 -8.75 0.21 3.36
N ALA A 195 -7.89 -0.82 3.30
CA ALA A 195 -7.14 -1.28 4.46
C ALA A 195 -6.18 -0.23 5.02
N LEU A 196 -5.62 0.61 4.16
CA LEU A 196 -4.76 1.72 4.57
C LEU A 196 -5.55 2.79 5.34
N GLU A 197 -6.68 3.21 4.78
CA GLU A 197 -7.57 4.19 5.40
C GLU A 197 -8.11 3.67 6.74
N MET A 198 -8.48 2.39 6.81
CA MET A 198 -8.95 1.76 8.04
C MET A 198 -7.85 1.58 9.07
N ALA A 199 -6.62 1.20 8.67
CA ALA A 199 -5.49 1.17 9.60
C ALA A 199 -5.26 2.54 10.25
N ASN A 200 -5.25 3.60 9.45
CA ASN A 200 -5.10 4.97 9.96
C ASN A 200 -6.26 5.37 10.86
N PHE A 201 -7.50 5.12 10.45
CA PHE A 201 -8.68 5.43 11.26
C PHE A 201 -8.63 4.73 12.62
N PHE A 202 -8.31 3.43 12.66
CA PHE A 202 -8.20 2.67 13.91
C PHE A 202 -7.10 3.26 14.80
N TYR A 203 -5.93 3.59 14.25
CA TYR A 203 -4.86 4.26 14.99
C TYR A 203 -5.32 5.61 15.55
N GLU A 204 -5.93 6.46 14.72
CA GLU A 204 -6.37 7.81 15.05
C GLU A 204 -7.48 7.85 16.11
N THR A 205 -8.18 6.73 16.36
CA THR A 205 -9.14 6.64 17.49
C THR A 205 -8.47 6.77 18.86
N GLY A 206 -7.16 6.49 18.96
CA GLY A 206 -6.41 6.46 20.22
C GLY A 206 -6.76 5.29 21.15
N LYS A 207 -7.58 4.33 20.69
CA LYS A 207 -8.04 3.17 21.47
C LYS A 207 -7.15 1.94 21.33
N PHE A 208 -6.28 1.94 20.32
CA PHE A 208 -5.38 0.83 20.01
C PHE A 208 -3.93 1.29 20.04
N LYS A 209 -3.04 0.37 20.40
CA LYS A 209 -1.61 0.67 20.52
C LYS A 209 -0.95 0.90 19.17
N ASN A 210 -1.37 0.15 18.15
CA ASN A 210 -0.94 0.28 16.77
C ASN A 210 -2.06 -0.20 15.85
N ALA A 211 -2.11 0.33 14.64
CA ALA A 211 -2.87 -0.22 13.54
C ALA A 211 -2.09 0.04 12.24
N VAL A 212 -1.73 -1.02 11.52
CA VAL A 212 -0.86 -0.94 10.34
C VAL A 212 -1.45 -1.72 9.16
N PRO A 213 -1.36 -1.23 7.92
CA PRO A 213 -1.79 -2.00 6.76
C PRO A 213 -0.94 -3.28 6.61
N ASN A 214 -1.54 -4.34 6.05
CA ASN A 214 -0.83 -5.55 5.71
C ASN A 214 -0.17 -5.37 4.32
N PHE A 215 1.14 -5.11 4.32
CA PHE A 215 1.88 -4.87 3.10
C PHE A 215 2.19 -6.16 2.33
N TYR A 216 2.13 -6.05 1.01
CA TYR A 216 2.54 -7.07 0.07
C TYR A 216 3.76 -6.57 -0.69
N ARG A 217 4.85 -7.34 -0.69
CA ARG A 217 6.09 -6.98 -1.40
C ARG A 217 6.16 -7.75 -2.69
N ILE A 218 6.61 -7.08 -3.75
CA ILE A 218 6.57 -7.58 -5.11
C ILE A 218 7.98 -7.56 -5.68
N GLU A 219 8.38 -8.70 -6.21
CA GLU A 219 9.62 -8.90 -6.97
C GLU A 219 9.26 -8.77 -8.45
N LEU A 220 10.04 -8.03 -9.22
CA LEU A 220 10.02 -8.17 -10.67
C LEU A 220 11.24 -9.00 -11.09
N GLU A 221 10.98 -10.17 -11.67
CA GLU A 221 12.01 -10.93 -12.38
C GLU A 221 12.41 -10.27 -13.72
#